data_AF-A0A5C7QW99-F1
#
_entry.id   AF-A0A5C7QW99-F1
#
_cell.length_a   1.000
_cell.length_b   1.000
_cell.length_c   1.000
_cell.angle_alpha   90.00
_cell.angle_beta   90.00
_cell.angle_gamma   90.00
#
_symmetry.space_group_name_H-M   'P 1'
#
loop_
_entity.id
_entity.type
_entity.pdbx_description
1 polymer ?
#
loop_
_entity_poly.entity_id
_entity_poly.type
_entity_poly.pdbx_seq_one_letter_code
_entity_poly.pdbx_strand_id
1 'polypeptide(L)'
;QKGVALIMVLWMIMVMMTMAGTLIYAVKTETQLVSYARATAQARSFAEAAAHYTVMQLFLPVDKRTLKLGGTASTWTHDGYGVEIRVIGENGLIDINQANRALLQAVLKELGVIDQEAETLLDAIEDFRDPDDLKRLKGAEDQDYKTAGLDYGAKDAPFERIEELQQVLGITPLLYQGLARYLSVNARSNGINPMLAPRHVLLILAEGDQVAVDEYIRKREEAEGAWVQPPFGGGFLDHTEQPVYRLQLKIKALDSETAYFEERAIRLLPGHNPPFITYFRVQQPLSSQFE
;
A
#
# COMPACT_ATOMS: atom_id res chain seq x y z
N GLN A 1 -1.42 -68.27 -29.83
CA GLN A 1 -2.70 -67.70 -29.33
C GLN A 1 -2.66 -67.24 -27.87
N LYS A 2 -1.93 -67.89 -26.94
CA LYS A 2 -1.85 -67.44 -25.53
C LYS A 2 -1.15 -66.08 -25.29
N GLY A 3 -0.30 -65.59 -26.20
CA GLY A 3 0.41 -64.29 -26.06
C GLY A 3 -0.40 -63.05 -26.48
N VAL A 4 -1.32 -63.19 -27.44
CA VAL A 4 -2.12 -62.05 -27.96
C VAL A 4 -3.16 -61.58 -26.94
N ALA A 5 -3.74 -62.51 -26.18
CA ALA A 5 -4.68 -62.20 -25.10
C ALA A 5 -4.03 -61.36 -23.99
N LEU A 6 -2.79 -61.69 -23.59
CA LEU A 6 -2.05 -60.92 -22.59
C LEU A 6 -1.77 -59.49 -23.07
N ILE A 7 -1.39 -59.32 -24.34
CA ILE A 7 -1.13 -58.00 -24.93
C ILE A 7 -2.41 -57.15 -24.94
N MET A 8 -3.56 -57.71 -25.32
CA MET A 8 -4.85 -56.99 -25.30
C MET A 8 -5.25 -56.55 -23.89
N VAL A 9 -5.04 -57.41 -22.88
CA VAL A 9 -5.31 -57.08 -21.48
C VAL A 9 -4.38 -55.97 -20.99
N LEU A 10 -3.09 -56.04 -21.30
CA LEU A 10 -2.13 -54.99 -20.94
C LEU A 10 -2.47 -53.64 -21.60
N TRP A 11 -2.88 -53.65 -22.86
CA TRP A 11 -3.34 -52.45 -23.56
C TRP A 11 -4.62 -51.88 -22.95
N MET A 12 -5.59 -52.72 -22.59
CA MET A 12 -6.81 -52.28 -21.93
C MET A 12 -6.50 -51.66 -20.55
N ILE A 13 -5.62 -52.28 -19.77
CA ILE A 13 -5.17 -51.75 -18.48
C ILE A 13 -4.44 -50.42 -18.68
N MET A 14 -3.58 -50.30 -19.70
CA MET A 14 -2.87 -49.06 -20.01
C MET A 14 -3.85 -47.91 -20.31
N VAL A 15 -4.85 -48.14 -21.15
CA VAL A 15 -5.89 -47.14 -21.48
C VAL A 15 -6.74 -46.80 -20.27
N MET A 16 -7.10 -47.78 -19.44
CA MET A 16 -7.83 -47.53 -18.20
C MET A 16 -7.01 -46.70 -17.20
N MET A 17 -5.72 -47.00 -17.06
CA MET A 17 -4.81 -46.25 -16.18
C MET A 17 -4.63 -44.81 -16.63
N THR A 18 -4.49 -44.55 -17.93
CA THR A 18 -4.36 -43.18 -18.44
C THR A 18 -5.65 -42.40 -18.20
N MET A 19 -6.82 -42.98 -18.48
CA MET A 19 -8.11 -42.33 -18.26
C MET A 19 -8.40 -42.09 -16.77
N ALA A 20 -8.08 -43.05 -15.91
CA ALA A 20 -8.16 -42.88 -14.46
C ALA A 20 -7.21 -41.78 -13.98
N GLY A 21 -5.98 -41.73 -14.51
CA GLY A 21 -5.00 -40.69 -14.22
C GLY A 21 -5.50 -39.29 -14.58
N THR A 22 -6.10 -39.11 -15.77
CA THR A 22 -6.65 -37.82 -16.18
C THR A 22 -7.83 -37.39 -15.31
N LEU A 23 -8.70 -38.32 -14.91
CA LEU A 23 -9.82 -38.01 -14.02
C LEU A 23 -9.35 -37.61 -12.63
N ILE A 24 -8.39 -38.35 -12.05
CA ILE A 24 -7.82 -38.01 -10.74
C ILE A 24 -7.15 -36.63 -10.79
N TYR A 25 -6.42 -36.34 -11.86
CA TYR A 25 -5.81 -35.03 -12.06
C TYR A 25 -6.87 -33.92 -12.13
N ALA A 26 -7.90 -34.10 -12.95
CA ALA A 26 -8.99 -33.14 -13.09
C ALA A 26 -9.71 -32.88 -11.75
N VAL A 27 -10.08 -33.92 -11.01
CA VAL A 27 -10.75 -33.80 -9.70
C VAL A 27 -9.86 -33.09 -8.67
N LYS A 28 -8.56 -33.39 -8.65
CA LYS A 28 -7.61 -32.69 -7.76
C LYS A 28 -7.54 -31.21 -8.09
N THR A 29 -7.37 -30.86 -9.36
CA THR A 29 -7.32 -29.47 -9.81
C THR A 29 -8.61 -28.72 -9.49
N GLU A 30 -9.77 -29.33 -9.75
CA GLU A 30 -11.07 -28.72 -9.44
C GLU A 30 -11.25 -28.50 -7.93
N THR A 31 -10.90 -29.48 -7.11
CA THR A 31 -10.97 -29.36 -5.64
C THR A 31 -10.07 -28.24 -5.13
N GLN A 32 -8.86 -28.10 -5.68
CA GLN A 32 -7.94 -27.02 -5.32
C GLN A 32 -8.48 -25.65 -5.72
N LEU A 33 -9.05 -25.51 -6.92
CA LEU A 33 -9.65 -24.27 -7.40
C LEU A 33 -10.85 -23.85 -6.52
N VAL A 34 -11.75 -24.79 -6.21
CA VAL A 34 -12.91 -24.51 -5.34
C VAL A 34 -12.48 -24.11 -3.94
N SER A 35 -11.48 -24.81 -3.37
CA SER A 35 -10.92 -24.48 -2.05
C SER A 35 -10.30 -23.08 -2.04
N TYR A 36 -9.49 -22.75 -3.06
CA TYR A 36 -8.87 -21.43 -3.20
C TYR A 36 -9.90 -20.31 -3.35
N ALA A 37 -10.93 -20.51 -4.19
CA ALA A 37 -12.00 -19.55 -4.38
C ALA A 37 -12.77 -19.29 -3.08
N ARG A 38 -13.08 -20.35 -2.32
CA ARG A 38 -13.70 -20.25 -1.00
C ARG A 38 -12.83 -19.48 -0.01
N ALA A 39 -11.55 -19.84 0.12
CA ALA A 39 -10.62 -19.18 1.04
C ALA A 39 -10.46 -17.69 0.71
N THR A 40 -10.35 -17.35 -0.58
CA THR A 40 -10.26 -15.96 -1.04
C THR A 40 -11.54 -15.17 -0.74
N ALA A 41 -12.71 -15.76 -0.96
CA ALA A 41 -13.99 -15.13 -0.64
C ALA A 41 -14.15 -14.87 0.87
N GLN A 42 -13.76 -15.83 1.71
CA GLN A 42 -13.78 -15.67 3.16
C GLN A 42 -12.79 -14.60 3.64
N ALA A 43 -11.55 -14.61 3.12
CA ALA A 43 -10.54 -13.61 3.44
C ALA A 43 -10.98 -12.18 3.05
N ARG A 44 -11.60 -12.02 1.87
CA ARG A 44 -12.18 -10.74 1.44
C ARG A 44 -13.33 -10.28 2.35
N SER A 45 -14.23 -11.19 2.72
CA SER A 45 -15.32 -10.87 3.66
C SER A 45 -14.76 -10.45 5.02
N PHE A 46 -13.69 -11.10 5.47
CA PHE A 46 -13.01 -10.75 6.71
C PHE A 46 -12.29 -9.39 6.60
N ALA A 47 -11.73 -9.06 5.43
CA ALA A 47 -11.15 -7.74 5.16
C ALA A 47 -12.18 -6.62 5.28
N GLU A 48 -13.40 -6.84 4.79
CA GLU A 48 -14.50 -5.91 4.99
C GLU A 48 -14.85 -5.76 6.47
N ALA A 49 -14.99 -6.87 7.20
CA ALA A 49 -15.26 -6.84 8.64
C ALA A 49 -14.16 -6.10 9.41
N ALA A 50 -12.89 -6.34 9.07
CA ALA A 50 -11.74 -5.66 9.66
C ALA A 50 -11.76 -4.15 9.36
N ALA A 51 -12.07 -3.74 8.13
CA ALA A 51 -12.19 -2.33 7.79
C ALA A 51 -13.33 -1.64 8.57
N HIS A 52 -14.49 -2.29 8.70
CA HIS A 52 -15.60 -1.78 9.50
C HIS A 52 -15.27 -1.73 10.99
N TYR A 53 -14.56 -2.74 11.52
CA TYR A 53 -14.03 -2.73 12.88
C TYR A 53 -13.05 -1.57 13.09
N THR A 54 -12.14 -1.33 12.14
CA THR A 54 -11.23 -0.18 12.19
C THR A 54 -11.97 1.14 12.21
N VAL A 55 -12.99 1.30 11.37
CA VAL A 55 -13.83 2.51 11.36
C VAL A 55 -14.54 2.69 12.70
N MET A 56 -15.14 1.63 13.26
CA MET A 56 -15.75 1.67 14.60
C MET A 56 -14.74 2.14 15.65
N GLN A 57 -13.53 1.58 15.65
CA GLN A 57 -12.45 1.98 16.56
C GLN A 57 -12.07 3.46 16.39
N LEU A 58 -11.99 3.96 15.15
CA LEU A 58 -11.70 5.37 14.88
C LEU A 58 -12.79 6.32 15.39
N PHE A 59 -14.03 5.86 15.54
CA PHE A 59 -15.11 6.63 16.16
C PHE A 59 -15.12 6.58 17.70
N LEU A 60 -14.39 5.65 18.31
CA LEU A 60 -14.27 5.61 19.77
C LEU A 60 -13.37 6.76 20.27
N PRO A 61 -13.61 7.24 21.50
CA PRO A 61 -12.63 8.03 22.25
C PRO A 61 -11.27 7.31 22.32
N VAL A 62 -10.16 8.04 22.29
CA VAL A 62 -8.81 7.46 22.16
C VAL A 62 -8.49 6.47 23.30
N ASP A 63 -8.91 6.78 24.53
CA ASP A 63 -8.77 5.93 25.73
C ASP A 63 -9.50 4.59 25.63
N LYS A 64 -10.47 4.48 24.71
CA LYS A 64 -11.26 3.25 24.47
C LYS A 64 -10.84 2.51 23.21
N ARG A 65 -9.90 3.05 22.43
CA ARG A 65 -9.39 2.40 21.22
C ARG A 65 -8.42 1.30 21.59
N THR A 66 -8.52 0.19 20.88
CA THR A 66 -7.49 -0.86 20.89
C THR A 66 -6.50 -0.69 19.73
N LEU A 67 -6.86 0.09 18.71
CA LEU A 67 -6.01 0.36 17.56
C LEU A 67 -5.06 1.53 17.81
N LYS A 68 -3.82 1.35 17.34
CA LYS A 68 -2.80 2.40 17.31
C LYS A 68 -2.77 3.08 15.94
N LEU A 69 -2.54 4.39 15.92
CA LEU A 69 -2.36 5.18 14.70
C LEU A 69 -0.88 5.36 14.37
N GLY A 70 -0.57 5.76 13.14
CA GLY A 70 0.79 5.96 12.69
C GLY A 70 1.51 4.65 12.33
N GLY A 71 0.77 3.68 11.82
CA GLY A 71 1.32 2.47 11.20
C GLY A 71 1.78 1.37 12.15
N THR A 72 1.59 1.51 13.47
CA THR A 72 1.85 0.42 14.42
C THR A 72 0.81 -0.69 14.25
N ALA A 73 1.29 -1.92 14.10
CA ALA A 73 0.47 -3.12 13.97
C ALA A 73 -0.42 -3.35 15.20
N SER A 74 -1.71 -3.53 14.97
CA SER A 74 -2.69 -3.97 15.97
C SER A 74 -3.34 -5.25 15.47
N THR A 75 -3.55 -6.24 16.34
CA THR A 75 -4.15 -7.52 15.93
C THR A 75 -5.62 -7.60 16.33
N TRP A 76 -6.43 -8.19 15.46
CA TRP A 76 -7.81 -8.53 15.76
C TRP A 76 -8.12 -9.93 15.24
N THR A 77 -8.79 -10.73 16.05
CA THR A 77 -9.19 -12.10 15.70
C THR A 77 -10.69 -12.27 15.84
N HIS A 78 -11.29 -12.97 14.88
CA HIS A 78 -12.71 -13.28 14.89
C HIS A 78 -12.99 -14.47 13.97
N ASP A 79 -13.88 -15.38 14.39
CA ASP A 79 -14.36 -16.52 13.60
C ASP A 79 -13.29 -17.37 12.89
N GLY A 80 -12.17 -17.65 13.57
CA GLY A 80 -11.10 -18.48 13.01
C GLY A 80 -10.12 -17.73 12.08
N TYR A 81 -10.26 -16.42 11.96
CA TYR A 81 -9.36 -15.55 11.22
C TYR A 81 -8.67 -14.54 12.14
N GLY A 82 -7.45 -14.16 11.77
CA GLY A 82 -6.72 -13.05 12.35
C GLY A 82 -6.38 -12.00 11.29
N VAL A 83 -6.33 -10.73 11.72
CA VAL A 83 -5.83 -9.63 10.90
C VAL A 83 -4.82 -8.81 11.69
N GLU A 84 -3.70 -8.48 11.05
CA GLU A 84 -2.84 -7.36 11.44
C GLU A 84 -3.34 -6.10 10.73
N ILE A 85 -3.71 -5.10 11.51
CA ILE A 85 -4.25 -3.82 11.06
C ILE A 85 -3.20 -2.76 11.33
N ARG A 86 -2.81 -2.02 10.30
CA ARG A 86 -2.05 -0.77 10.43
C ARG A 86 -2.89 0.38 9.92
N VAL A 87 -3.00 1.43 10.72
CA VAL A 87 -3.75 2.64 10.38
C VAL A 87 -2.78 3.81 10.26
N ILE A 88 -2.73 4.40 9.07
CA ILE A 88 -1.86 5.52 8.72
C ILE A 88 -2.77 6.68 8.32
N GLY A 89 -2.54 7.89 8.84
CA GLY A 89 -3.25 9.07 8.31
C GLY A 89 -2.65 9.47 6.97
N GLU A 90 -3.45 9.89 6.00
CA GLU A 90 -2.92 10.33 4.70
C GLU A 90 -1.96 11.53 4.86
N ASN A 91 -2.24 12.44 5.80
CA ASN A 91 -1.33 13.54 6.15
C ASN A 91 -0.16 13.12 7.06
N GLY A 92 -0.04 11.84 7.40
CA GLY A 92 1.19 11.24 7.91
C GLY A 92 2.15 10.81 6.80
N LEU A 93 1.72 10.90 5.54
CA LEU A 93 2.54 10.72 4.33
C LEU A 93 2.85 12.09 3.71
N ILE A 94 3.67 12.10 2.67
CA ILE A 94 4.13 13.31 1.98
C ILE A 94 3.19 13.63 0.84
N ASP A 95 2.57 14.82 0.85
CA ASP A 95 1.70 15.26 -0.24
C ASP A 95 2.51 15.55 -1.50
N ILE A 96 2.42 14.72 -2.55
CA ILE A 96 3.16 14.97 -3.79
C ILE A 96 2.75 16.29 -4.48
N ASN A 97 1.59 16.86 -4.17
CA ASN A 97 1.15 18.13 -4.77
C ASN A 97 1.60 19.36 -3.97
N GLN A 98 1.92 19.22 -2.68
CA GLN A 98 2.24 20.34 -1.79
C GLN A 98 3.61 20.24 -1.11
N ALA A 99 4.25 19.07 -1.17
CA ALA A 99 5.54 18.85 -0.55
C ALA A 99 6.58 19.80 -1.15
N ASN A 100 7.41 20.31 -0.24
CA ASN A 100 8.59 21.05 -0.65
C ASN A 100 9.62 20.11 -1.29
N ARG A 101 10.47 20.71 -2.11
CA ARG A 101 11.51 20.00 -2.86
C ARG A 101 12.46 19.22 -1.95
N ALA A 102 12.84 19.77 -0.80
CA ALA A 102 13.77 19.13 0.15
C ALA A 102 13.22 17.80 0.70
N LEU A 103 11.91 17.73 0.97
CA LEU A 103 11.26 16.54 1.49
C LEU A 103 11.17 15.44 0.41
N LEU A 104 10.83 15.80 -0.83
CA LEU A 104 10.85 14.87 -1.97
C LEU A 104 12.28 14.38 -2.26
N GLN A 105 13.27 15.26 -2.16
CA GLN A 105 14.68 14.91 -2.30
C GLN A 105 15.13 13.90 -1.24
N ALA A 106 14.71 14.09 0.02
CA ALA A 106 15.03 13.16 1.10
C ALA A 106 14.46 11.75 0.85
N VAL A 107 13.24 11.66 0.29
CA VAL A 107 12.65 10.37 -0.11
C VAL A 107 13.43 9.73 -1.26
N LEU A 108 13.78 10.49 -2.30
CA LEU A 108 14.56 9.96 -3.42
C LEU A 108 15.92 9.42 -2.96
N LYS A 109 16.59 10.15 -2.06
CA LYS A 109 17.85 9.72 -1.45
C LYS A 109 17.69 8.43 -0.63
N GLU A 110 16.63 8.30 0.16
CA GLU A 110 16.31 7.07 0.90
C GLU A 110 16.11 5.88 -0.04
N LEU A 111 15.55 6.12 -1.23
CA LEU A 111 15.39 5.11 -2.28
C LEU A 111 16.69 4.84 -3.07
N GLY A 112 17.82 5.45 -2.68
CA GLY A 112 19.13 5.23 -3.29
C GLY A 112 19.37 6.01 -4.58
N VAL A 113 18.52 6.99 -4.90
CA VAL A 113 18.71 7.87 -6.06
C VAL A 113 19.84 8.85 -5.77
N ILE A 114 20.81 8.96 -6.69
CA ILE A 114 21.95 9.87 -6.55
C ILE A 114 21.53 11.32 -6.81
N ASP A 115 22.22 12.28 -6.18
CA ASP A 115 21.83 13.70 -6.19
C ASP A 115 21.54 14.25 -7.60
N GLN A 116 22.39 13.95 -8.58
CA GLN A 116 22.22 14.46 -9.95
C GLN A 116 20.95 13.92 -10.64
N GLU A 117 20.61 12.65 -10.40
CA GLU A 117 19.39 12.03 -10.90
C GLU A 117 18.17 12.53 -10.13
N ALA A 118 18.30 12.68 -8.81
CA ALA A 118 17.25 13.23 -7.95
C ALA A 118 16.85 14.64 -8.40
N GLU A 119 17.80 15.53 -8.72
CA GLU A 119 17.48 16.86 -9.26
C GLU A 119 16.70 16.82 -10.58
N THR A 120 17.01 15.85 -11.45
CA THR A 120 16.30 15.67 -12.73
C THR A 120 14.87 15.20 -12.48
N LEU A 121 14.70 14.23 -11.58
CA LEU A 121 13.38 13.71 -11.21
C LEU A 121 12.53 14.75 -10.47
N LEU A 122 13.14 15.56 -9.61
CA LEU A 122 12.44 16.64 -8.90
C LEU A 122 11.93 17.69 -9.89
N ASP A 123 12.77 18.13 -10.84
CA ASP A 123 12.33 19.04 -11.90
C ASP A 123 11.20 18.42 -12.73
N ALA A 124 11.32 17.14 -13.13
CA ALA A 124 10.28 16.46 -13.89
C ALA A 124 8.96 16.28 -13.12
N ILE A 125 9.01 15.99 -11.81
CA ILE A 125 7.81 15.90 -10.96
C ILE A 125 7.15 17.28 -10.81
N GLU A 126 7.96 18.34 -10.72
CA GLU A 126 7.47 19.71 -10.60
C GLU A 126 6.84 20.21 -11.90
N ASP A 127 7.51 20.05 -13.05
CA ASP A 127 6.97 20.35 -14.41
C ASP A 127 5.69 19.53 -14.69
N PHE A 128 5.63 18.27 -14.22
CA PHE A 128 4.44 17.46 -14.46
C PHE A 128 3.18 18.00 -13.78
N ARG A 129 3.30 18.71 -12.65
CA ARG A 129 2.16 19.09 -11.79
C ARG A 129 1.81 20.57 -11.82
N ASP A 130 2.67 21.45 -12.35
CA ASP A 130 2.40 22.88 -12.42
C ASP A 130 1.70 23.27 -13.73
N PRO A 131 0.91 24.35 -13.76
CA PRO A 131 -0.05 24.58 -14.85
C PRO A 131 0.53 25.32 -16.07
N ASP A 132 1.84 25.47 -16.17
CA ASP A 132 2.48 26.23 -17.23
C ASP A 132 3.48 25.36 -18.02
N ASP A 133 3.67 25.69 -19.29
CA ASP A 133 4.54 24.90 -20.18
C ASP A 133 6.05 25.29 -20.03
N LEU A 134 6.45 25.90 -18.91
CA LEU A 134 7.83 26.36 -18.70
C LEU A 134 8.69 25.25 -18.08
N LYS A 135 9.40 24.58 -18.97
CA LYS A 135 10.41 23.60 -18.61
C LYS A 135 11.47 24.13 -17.61
N ARG A 136 11.64 23.45 -16.48
CA ARG A 136 12.79 23.65 -15.54
C ARG A 136 14.11 23.18 -16.15
N LEU A 137 15.24 23.58 -15.56
CA LEU A 137 16.58 23.31 -16.11
C LEU A 137 16.82 21.85 -16.51
N LYS A 138 16.36 20.89 -15.70
CA LYS A 138 16.45 19.45 -15.97
C LYS A 138 15.08 18.77 -16.03
N GLY A 139 14.01 19.54 -16.16
CA GLY A 139 12.64 19.05 -16.15
C GLY A 139 12.22 18.43 -17.48
N ALA A 140 10.92 18.26 -17.65
CA ALA A 140 10.33 17.62 -18.81
C ALA A 140 8.93 18.16 -19.08
N GLU A 141 8.76 18.73 -20.28
CA GLU A 141 7.49 19.21 -20.81
C GLU A 141 7.05 18.36 -22.01
N ASP A 142 5.87 18.62 -22.57
CA ASP A 142 5.28 17.93 -23.73
C ASP A 142 6.29 17.55 -24.84
N GLN A 143 7.20 18.46 -25.18
CA GLN A 143 8.19 18.22 -26.22
C GLN A 143 9.24 17.16 -25.82
N ASP A 144 9.57 17.05 -24.54
CA ASP A 144 10.46 16.01 -24.00
C ASP A 144 9.79 14.65 -24.01
N TYR A 145 8.53 14.56 -23.59
CA TYR A 145 7.74 13.32 -23.66
C TYR A 145 7.62 12.82 -25.11
N LYS A 146 7.32 13.72 -26.04
CA LYS A 146 7.29 13.41 -27.48
C LYS A 146 8.63 12.94 -28.01
N THR A 147 9.73 13.55 -27.56
CA THR A 147 11.09 13.14 -27.93
C THR A 147 11.45 11.76 -27.36
N ALA A 148 10.91 11.41 -26.20
CA ALA A 148 10.99 10.08 -25.60
C ALA A 148 10.07 9.04 -26.28
N GLY A 149 9.28 9.44 -27.29
CA GLY A 149 8.39 8.57 -28.05
C GLY A 149 7.06 8.25 -27.35
N LEU A 150 6.69 9.06 -26.35
CA LEU A 150 5.41 8.95 -25.66
C LEU A 150 4.34 9.73 -26.42
N ASP A 151 3.10 9.25 -26.36
CA ASP A 151 1.93 9.84 -27.03
C ASP A 151 1.16 10.82 -26.12
N TYR A 152 1.65 11.03 -24.91
CA TYR A 152 1.18 11.98 -23.91
C TYR A 152 2.30 12.95 -23.51
N GLY A 153 1.95 13.97 -22.74
CA GLY A 153 2.85 15.04 -22.28
C GLY A 153 2.90 15.17 -20.77
N ALA A 154 3.37 16.33 -20.28
CA ALA A 154 3.19 16.69 -18.88
C ALA A 154 1.67 16.84 -18.61
N LYS A 155 1.26 16.70 -17.35
CA LYS A 155 -0.18 16.76 -17.01
C LYS A 155 -0.68 18.19 -16.87
N ASP A 156 0.23 19.11 -16.56
CA ASP A 156 0.00 20.51 -16.26
C ASP A 156 -1.05 20.74 -15.17
N ALA A 157 -1.15 19.78 -14.24
CA ALA A 157 -2.13 19.79 -13.18
C ALA A 157 -1.71 18.88 -12.01
N PRO A 158 -2.23 19.14 -10.79
CA PRO A 158 -1.98 18.28 -9.65
C PRO A 158 -2.26 16.79 -9.92
N PHE A 159 -1.46 15.94 -9.29
CA PHE A 159 -1.71 14.50 -9.22
C PHE A 159 -3.07 14.24 -8.58
N GLU A 160 -3.93 13.52 -9.29
CA GLU A 160 -5.22 13.04 -8.81
C GLU A 160 -5.11 11.63 -8.24
N ARG A 161 -4.12 10.88 -8.74
CA ARG A 161 -3.84 9.50 -8.35
C ARG A 161 -2.34 9.31 -8.22
N ILE A 162 -1.92 8.49 -7.26
CA ILE A 162 -0.49 8.24 -7.07
C ILE A 162 0.11 7.49 -8.27
N GLU A 163 -0.69 6.68 -8.97
CA GLU A 163 -0.30 5.93 -10.15
C GLU A 163 0.17 6.80 -11.32
N GLU A 164 -0.27 8.06 -11.39
CA GLU A 164 0.16 9.02 -12.41
C GLU A 164 1.65 9.34 -12.31
N LEU A 165 2.28 9.08 -11.16
CA LEU A 165 3.73 9.19 -11.00
C LEU A 165 4.51 8.30 -11.97
N GLN A 166 3.91 7.21 -12.48
CA GLN A 166 4.51 6.37 -13.53
C GLN A 166 4.56 7.05 -14.90
N GLN A 167 3.81 8.13 -15.10
CA GLN A 167 3.84 8.90 -16.34
C GLN A 167 4.98 9.90 -16.34
N VAL A 168 5.45 10.34 -15.17
CA VAL A 168 6.56 11.30 -15.05
C VAL A 168 7.82 10.75 -15.68
N LEU A 169 8.43 11.54 -16.57
CA LEU A 169 9.62 11.11 -17.30
C LEU A 169 10.78 10.77 -16.35
N GLY A 170 11.33 9.57 -16.50
CA GLY A 170 12.44 9.06 -15.66
C GLY A 170 11.99 8.21 -14.46
N ILE A 171 10.71 8.21 -14.09
CA ILE A 171 10.22 7.32 -13.03
C ILE A 171 10.10 5.88 -13.56
N THR A 172 10.96 5.00 -13.04
CA THR A 172 10.89 3.56 -13.34
C THR A 172 9.82 2.86 -12.50
N PRO A 173 9.29 1.69 -12.91
CA PRO A 173 8.35 0.92 -12.09
C PRO A 173 8.88 0.58 -10.68
N LEU A 174 10.19 0.32 -10.55
CA LEU A 174 10.83 0.06 -9.26
C LEU A 174 10.84 1.31 -8.38
N LEU A 175 11.20 2.46 -8.95
CA LEU A 175 11.22 3.72 -8.22
C LEU A 175 9.80 4.15 -7.81
N TYR A 176 8.82 3.99 -8.70
CA TYR A 176 7.41 4.20 -8.40
C TYR A 176 6.94 3.37 -7.19
N GLN A 177 7.24 2.07 -7.17
CA GLN A 177 6.90 1.20 -6.03
C GLN A 177 7.55 1.68 -4.72
N GLY A 178 8.77 2.21 -4.80
CA GLY A 178 9.44 2.86 -3.69
C GLY A 178 8.70 4.10 -3.20
N LEU A 179 8.46 5.05 -4.10
CA LEU A 179 7.86 6.37 -3.84
C LEU A 179 6.41 6.26 -3.33
N ALA A 180 5.60 5.38 -3.90
CA ALA A 180 4.19 5.21 -3.53
C ALA A 180 3.96 4.87 -2.04
N ARG A 181 4.99 4.36 -1.35
CA ARG A 181 4.95 4.07 0.09
C ARG A 181 5.11 5.31 0.97
N TYR A 182 5.71 6.38 0.45
CA TYR A 182 5.98 7.63 1.19
C TYR A 182 4.98 8.73 0.83
N LEU A 183 4.38 8.64 -0.37
CA LEU A 183 3.62 9.73 -0.96
C LEU A 183 2.10 9.54 -0.84
N SER A 184 1.40 10.67 -0.88
CA SER A 184 -0.05 10.77 -0.93
C SER A 184 -0.46 11.90 -1.88
N VAL A 185 -1.63 11.76 -2.51
CA VAL A 185 -2.33 12.86 -3.20
C VAL A 185 -3.48 13.44 -2.35
N ASN A 186 -3.73 12.84 -1.18
CA ASN A 186 -4.88 13.13 -0.31
C ASN A 186 -4.49 13.74 1.04
N ALA A 187 -3.20 13.88 1.33
CA ALA A 187 -2.67 14.50 2.55
C ALA A 187 -3.12 15.96 2.71
N ARG A 188 -3.24 16.72 1.62
CA ARG A 188 -3.68 18.13 1.57
C ARG A 188 -2.95 19.01 2.57
N SER A 189 -1.65 18.77 2.73
CA SER A 189 -0.79 19.47 3.68
C SER A 189 0.62 19.60 3.11
N ASN A 190 1.29 20.69 3.44
CA ASN A 190 2.69 20.94 3.05
C ASN A 190 3.70 20.33 4.05
N GLY A 191 3.21 19.72 5.14
CA GLY A 191 4.00 19.02 6.14
C GLY A 191 3.45 17.62 6.43
N ILE A 192 4.14 16.92 7.33
CA ILE A 192 3.81 15.58 7.78
C ILE A 192 3.31 15.65 9.22
N ASN A 193 2.14 15.08 9.49
CA ASN A 193 1.66 14.89 10.84
C ASN A 193 2.37 13.67 11.48
N PRO A 194 3.29 13.88 12.45
CA PRO A 194 4.08 12.81 13.03
C PRO A 194 3.24 11.88 13.93
N MET A 195 2.08 12.34 14.42
CA MET A 195 1.15 11.51 15.19
C MET A 195 0.49 10.43 14.31
N LEU A 196 0.47 10.64 12.99
CA LEU A 196 -0.18 9.78 12.00
C LEU A 196 0.78 9.15 10.99
N ALA A 197 2.06 9.54 11.05
CA ALA A 197 3.09 9.07 10.14
C ALA A 197 3.56 7.64 10.49
N PRO A 198 3.77 6.78 9.47
CA PRO A 198 4.38 5.47 9.65
C PRO A 198 5.89 5.59 9.92
N ARG A 199 6.49 4.53 10.47
CA ARG A 199 7.91 4.50 10.85
C ARG A 199 8.84 4.96 9.73
N HIS A 200 8.66 4.48 8.51
CA HIS A 200 9.56 4.81 7.40
C HIS A 200 9.53 6.28 7.01
N VAL A 201 8.39 6.97 7.17
CA VAL A 201 8.29 8.43 6.96
C VAL A 201 8.91 9.18 8.14
N LEU A 202 8.74 8.70 9.38
CA LEU A 202 9.41 9.29 10.54
C LEU A 202 10.95 9.21 10.42
N LEU A 203 11.48 8.14 9.82
CA LEU A 203 12.92 8.00 9.54
C LEU A 203 13.43 9.05 8.55
N ILE A 204 12.63 9.46 7.56
CA ILE A 204 12.96 10.59 6.68
C ILE A 204 13.09 11.88 7.49
N LEU A 205 12.12 12.16 8.36
CA LEU A 205 12.13 13.36 9.22
C LEU A 205 13.28 13.37 10.23
N ALA A 206 13.73 12.20 10.65
CA ALA A 206 14.82 12.00 11.60
C ALA A 206 16.18 11.78 10.94
N GLU A 207 16.28 11.96 9.61
CA GLU A 207 17.53 11.76 8.85
C GLU A 207 18.18 10.38 9.11
N GLY A 208 17.34 9.35 9.30
CA GLY A 208 17.76 7.98 9.56
C GLY A 208 18.03 7.63 11.03
N ASP A 209 17.83 8.54 11.98
CA ASP A 209 17.99 8.25 13.41
C ASP A 209 16.88 7.32 13.94
N GLN A 210 17.19 6.02 13.93
CA GLN A 210 16.26 4.98 14.38
C GLN A 210 15.91 5.10 15.87
N VAL A 211 16.87 5.49 16.71
CA VAL A 211 16.68 5.57 18.17
C VAL A 211 15.70 6.69 18.51
N ALA A 212 15.88 7.86 17.90
CA ALA A 212 14.97 8.98 18.08
C ALA A 212 13.55 8.63 17.63
N VAL A 213 13.40 7.91 16.50
CA VAL A 213 12.09 7.46 16.00
C VAL A 213 11.45 6.43 16.93
N ASP A 214 12.21 5.45 17.43
CA ASP A 214 11.71 4.44 18.38
C ASP A 214 11.22 5.08 19.68
N GLU A 215 12.01 6.00 20.24
CA GLU A 215 11.60 6.75 21.43
C GLU A 215 10.36 7.60 21.19
N TYR A 216 10.28 8.25 20.02
CA TYR A 216 9.13 9.05 19.65
C TYR A 216 7.86 8.20 19.52
N ILE A 217 7.93 7.08 18.81
CA ILE A 217 6.78 6.16 18.64
C ILE A 217 6.30 5.67 20.00
N ARG A 218 7.22 5.28 20.91
CA ARG A 218 6.85 4.87 22.27
C ARG A 218 6.11 5.98 23.02
N LYS A 219 6.65 7.21 23.02
CA LYS A 219 6.01 8.37 23.67
C LYS A 219 4.64 8.69 23.06
N ARG A 220 4.54 8.65 21.73
CA ARG A 220 3.29 8.87 20.97
C ARG A 220 2.21 7.87 21.38
N GLU A 221 2.57 6.60 21.57
CA GLU A 221 1.64 5.55 21.98
C GLU A 221 1.20 5.68 23.43
N GLU A 222 2.10 6.08 24.33
CA GLU A 222 1.81 6.34 25.75
C GLU A 222 0.98 7.61 25.99
N ALA A 223 0.95 8.53 25.02
CA ALA A 223 0.27 9.81 25.13
C ALA A 223 -1.26 9.72 24.95
N GLU A 224 -1.80 8.56 24.60
CA GLU A 224 -3.25 8.31 24.45
C GLU A 224 -3.97 9.39 23.61
N GLY A 225 -3.33 9.84 22.53
CA GLY A 225 -3.87 10.84 21.60
C GLY A 225 -3.51 12.29 21.92
N ALA A 226 -2.87 12.56 23.05
CA ALA A 226 -2.26 13.87 23.27
C ALA A 226 -1.10 14.09 22.30
N TRP A 227 -0.95 15.34 21.83
CA TRP A 227 0.13 15.70 20.92
C TRP A 227 1.50 15.45 21.57
N VAL A 228 2.37 14.76 20.83
CA VAL A 228 3.78 14.57 21.20
C VAL A 228 4.64 15.25 20.14
N GLN A 229 5.44 16.22 20.57
CA GLN A 229 6.40 16.88 19.70
C GLN A 229 7.60 15.95 19.44
N PRO A 230 7.90 15.57 18.18
CA PRO A 230 9.12 14.84 17.88
C PRO A 230 10.35 15.75 18.04
N PRO A 231 11.52 15.18 18.40
CA PRO A 231 12.78 15.93 18.47
C PRO A 231 13.41 16.21 17.08
N PHE A 232 12.72 15.83 16.01
CA PHE A 232 13.16 15.91 14.61
C PHE A 232 12.06 16.47 13.70
N GLY A 233 12.31 16.55 12.39
CA GLY A 233 11.36 17.01 11.38
C GLY A 233 11.21 18.52 11.25
N GLY A 234 11.42 19.29 12.33
CA GLY A 234 11.52 20.75 12.28
C GLY A 234 10.37 21.41 11.53
N GLY A 235 10.69 22.16 10.46
CA GLY A 235 9.71 22.87 9.62
C GLY A 235 8.87 21.98 8.70
N PHE A 236 9.11 20.66 8.67
CA PHE A 236 8.32 19.70 7.89
C PHE A 236 7.15 19.12 8.68
N LEU A 237 6.92 19.55 9.92
CA LEU A 237 5.84 19.04 10.75
C LEU A 237 4.52 19.73 10.44
N ASP A 238 3.46 18.94 10.45
CA ASP A 238 2.08 19.39 10.39
C ASP A 238 1.32 18.99 11.66
N HIS A 239 0.40 19.84 12.09
CA HIS A 239 -0.45 19.63 13.25
C HIS A 239 -1.92 19.36 12.87
N THR A 240 -2.27 19.42 11.58
CA THR A 240 -3.66 19.22 11.18
C THR A 240 -4.11 17.78 11.43
N GLU A 241 -5.34 17.62 11.88
CA GLU A 241 -6.01 16.32 11.91
C GLU A 241 -6.93 16.20 10.71
N GLN A 242 -6.85 15.07 10.02
CA GLN A 242 -7.71 14.78 8.89
C GLN A 242 -8.39 13.42 9.06
N PRO A 243 -9.69 13.30 8.71
CA PRO A 243 -10.44 12.06 8.81
C PRO A 243 -10.14 11.11 7.64
N VAL A 244 -8.91 11.12 7.10
CA VAL A 244 -8.51 10.35 5.92
C VAL A 244 -7.38 9.41 6.29
N TYR A 245 -7.59 8.12 6.08
CA TYR A 245 -6.67 7.08 6.55
C TYR A 245 -6.41 6.03 5.47
N ARG A 246 -5.19 5.49 5.48
CA ARG A 246 -4.79 4.29 4.77
C ARG A 246 -4.75 3.13 5.76
N LEU A 247 -5.48 2.08 5.44
CA LEU A 247 -5.52 0.83 6.17
C LEU A 247 -4.67 -0.18 5.42
N GLN A 248 -3.75 -0.83 6.12
CA GLN A 248 -3.05 -2.01 5.62
C GLN A 248 -3.50 -3.20 6.45
N LEU A 249 -4.11 -4.17 5.77
CA LEU A 249 -4.74 -5.34 6.37
C LEU A 249 -4.00 -6.58 5.90
N LYS A 250 -3.35 -7.30 6.81
CA LYS A 250 -2.75 -8.62 6.56
C LYS A 250 -3.60 -9.67 7.24
N ILE A 251 -4.31 -10.47 6.46
CA ILE A 251 -5.36 -11.38 6.92
C ILE A 251 -4.89 -12.82 6.75
N LYS A 252 -5.04 -13.62 7.80
CA LYS A 252 -4.57 -15.01 7.85
C LYS A 252 -5.66 -15.85 8.51
N ALA A 253 -6.01 -16.99 7.91
CA ALA A 253 -6.80 -17.99 8.63
C ALA A 253 -5.90 -18.59 9.72
N LEU A 254 -6.42 -18.81 10.93
CA LEU A 254 -5.58 -19.21 12.08
C LEU A 254 -4.85 -20.56 11.87
N ASP A 255 -5.33 -21.38 10.94
CA ASP A 255 -4.79 -22.69 10.58
C ASP A 255 -4.00 -22.69 9.24
N SER A 256 -3.85 -21.54 8.58
CA SER A 256 -3.20 -21.43 7.27
C SER A 256 -2.00 -20.50 7.31
N GLU A 257 -0.89 -20.86 6.66
CA GLU A 257 0.27 -19.97 6.48
C GLU A 257 0.11 -18.94 5.34
N THR A 258 -0.97 -19.02 4.56
CA THR A 258 -1.23 -18.05 3.49
C THR A 258 -1.87 -16.78 4.04
N ALA A 259 -1.34 -15.64 3.62
CA ALA A 259 -1.86 -14.34 3.98
C ALA A 259 -2.48 -13.65 2.76
N TYR A 260 -3.61 -13.01 2.99
CA TYR A 260 -4.27 -12.10 2.07
C TYR A 260 -3.95 -10.68 2.51
N PHE A 261 -3.56 -9.82 1.57
CA PHE A 261 -3.22 -8.43 1.88
C PHE A 261 -4.19 -7.48 1.17
N GLU A 262 -4.64 -6.48 1.90
CA GLU A 262 -5.45 -5.40 1.36
C GLU A 262 -4.95 -4.06 1.87
N GLU A 263 -4.73 -3.14 0.93
CA GLU A 263 -4.56 -1.73 1.23
C GLU A 263 -5.84 -0.99 0.85
N ARG A 264 -6.34 -0.15 1.75
CA ARG A 264 -7.59 0.58 1.58
C ARG A 264 -7.45 2.01 2.07
N ALA A 265 -7.77 2.98 1.22
CA ALA A 265 -7.84 4.38 1.64
C ALA A 265 -9.30 4.76 1.89
N ILE A 266 -9.54 5.30 3.10
CA ILE A 266 -10.86 5.65 3.60
C ILE A 266 -10.94 7.12 4.00
N ARG A 267 -12.13 7.69 3.92
CA ARG A 267 -12.47 8.97 4.54
C ARG A 267 -13.65 8.77 5.48
N LEU A 268 -13.48 9.12 6.75
CA LEU A 268 -14.57 9.12 7.72
C LEU A 268 -15.52 10.27 7.44
N LEU A 269 -16.81 10.01 7.62
CA LEU A 269 -17.90 10.97 7.45
C LEU A 269 -18.76 10.96 8.72
N PRO A 270 -18.34 11.68 9.80
CA PRO A 270 -19.12 11.76 11.02
C PRO A 270 -20.56 12.21 10.75
N GLY A 271 -21.53 11.53 11.38
CA GLY A 271 -22.96 11.82 11.23
C GLY A 271 -23.59 11.37 9.91
N HIS A 272 -22.86 10.71 9.00
CA HIS A 272 -23.39 10.18 7.75
C HIS A 272 -23.67 8.67 7.83
N ASN A 273 -24.54 8.18 6.94
CA ASN A 273 -24.76 6.75 6.69
C ASN A 273 -24.61 6.49 5.18
N PRO A 274 -23.54 5.84 4.70
CA PRO A 274 -22.50 5.17 5.49
C PRO A 274 -21.57 6.15 6.21
N PRO A 275 -20.96 5.74 7.36
CA PRO A 275 -20.12 6.62 8.18
C PRO A 275 -18.70 6.82 7.64
N PHE A 276 -18.39 6.26 6.47
CA PHE A 276 -17.14 6.45 5.75
C PHE A 276 -17.32 6.09 4.27
N ILE A 277 -16.40 6.57 3.44
CA ILE A 277 -16.26 6.14 2.05
C ILE A 277 -14.90 5.49 1.85
N THR A 278 -14.84 4.49 0.97
CA THR A 278 -13.60 3.95 0.42
C THR A 278 -13.41 4.54 -0.96
N TYR A 279 -12.28 5.22 -1.21
CA TYR A 279 -12.00 5.82 -2.52
C TYR A 279 -10.82 5.16 -3.23
N PHE A 280 -10.08 4.29 -2.53
CA PHE A 280 -9.02 3.47 -3.11
C PHE A 280 -8.96 2.11 -2.41
N ARG A 281 -8.69 1.06 -3.19
CA ARG A 281 -8.51 -0.30 -2.69
C ARG A 281 -7.61 -1.10 -3.61
N VAL A 282 -6.58 -1.72 -3.06
CA VAL A 282 -5.72 -2.68 -3.75
C VAL A 282 -5.71 -3.97 -2.96
N GLN A 283 -5.85 -5.09 -3.67
CA GLN A 283 -5.89 -6.43 -3.09
C GLN A 283 -4.76 -7.25 -3.69
N GLN A 284 -3.98 -7.89 -2.83
CA GLN A 284 -3.02 -8.90 -3.25
C GLN A 284 -3.58 -10.30 -2.93
N PRO A 285 -3.49 -11.24 -3.87
CA PRO A 285 -4.02 -12.59 -3.66
C PRO A 285 -3.28 -13.31 -2.54
N LEU A 286 -3.91 -14.36 -2.00
CA LEU A 286 -3.29 -15.24 -1.00
C LEU A 286 -1.92 -15.72 -1.47
N SER A 287 -0.86 -15.35 -0.74
CA SER A 287 0.51 -15.79 -0.99
C SER A 287 1.13 -16.37 0.28
N SER A 288 2.07 -17.32 0.09
CA SER A 288 2.96 -17.82 1.14
C SER A 288 4.35 -17.17 1.10
N GLN A 289 4.52 -16.16 0.24
CA GLN A 289 5.76 -15.43 0.03
C GLN A 289 5.42 -13.94 0.04
N PHE A 290 6.37 -13.13 0.55
CA PHE A 290 6.34 -11.68 0.84
C PHE A 290 6.11 -11.34 2.33
N GLU A 291 7.24 -11.09 3.01
CA GLU A 291 7.39 -10.23 4.21
C GLU A 291 7.71 -8.80 3.77
#